data_AF-E9H349-F1
#
_entry.id   AF-E9H349-F1
#
_cell.length_a   1.000
_cell.length_b   1.000
_cell.length_c   1.000
_cell.angle_alpha   90.00
_cell.angle_beta   90.00
_cell.angle_gamma   90.00
#
_symmetry.space_group_name_H-M   'P 1'
#
loop_
_entity.id
_entity.type
_entity.pdbx_description
1 polymer ?
#
loop_
_entity_poly.entity_id
_entity_poly.type
_entity_poly.pdbx_seq_one_letter_code
_entity_poly.pdbx_strand_id
1 'polypeptide(L)'
;MSMTRPTTSRPKHLLWALLLLKRYSVEDVNAALTGVSEKTFRKWSHIFINLLADMPVLCWEDRFRSAPRDASTFISLDGTDFKIMEPSDFDPKWWSHKFNGPGLRYEVGICIRTGDIVWAHGGLPCGEWPDLRLARNAIIAALRPGEKIIADRGYNDQNFFDVPNGNADLQKKTNIGET
;
A
#
# COMPACT_ATOMS: atom_id res chain seq x y z
N MET A 1 -24.99 7.69 -5.25
CA MET A 1 -25.41 6.62 -4.31
C MET A 1 -25.11 7.09 -2.89
N SER A 2 -25.88 6.68 -1.89
CA SER A 2 -25.66 7.10 -0.49
C SER A 2 -24.28 6.63 -0.01
N MET A 3 -23.43 7.55 0.43
CA MET A 3 -22.05 7.31 0.91
C MET A 3 -21.98 6.76 2.34
N THR A 4 -23.12 6.33 2.89
CA THR A 4 -23.24 5.87 4.27
C THR A 4 -23.42 4.37 4.33
N ARG A 5 -22.71 3.73 5.26
CA ARG A 5 -22.80 2.29 5.50
C ARG A 5 -24.26 1.91 5.79
N PRO A 6 -24.89 1.00 5.01
CA PRO A 6 -26.25 0.58 5.29
C PRO A 6 -26.38 -0.08 6.66
N THR A 7 -27.42 0.26 7.42
CA THR A 7 -27.70 -0.31 8.75
C THR A 7 -27.92 -1.82 8.72
N THR A 8 -28.41 -2.32 7.59
CA THR A 8 -28.61 -3.76 7.31
C THR A 8 -27.32 -4.52 6.97
N SER A 9 -26.18 -3.83 6.86
CA SER A 9 -24.90 -4.46 6.54
C SER A 9 -24.34 -5.28 7.72
N ARG A 10 -23.56 -6.33 7.40
CA ARG A 10 -22.87 -7.18 8.37
C ARG A 10 -21.38 -7.26 8.01
N PRO A 11 -20.47 -7.58 8.95
CA PRO A 11 -19.03 -7.69 8.66
C PRO A 11 -18.68 -8.58 7.46
N LYS A 12 -19.43 -9.65 7.24
CA LYS A 12 -19.25 -10.53 6.07
C LYS A 12 -19.38 -9.81 4.72
N HIS A 13 -20.16 -8.73 4.62
CA HIS A 13 -20.33 -7.99 3.37
C HIS A 13 -19.05 -7.21 3.00
N LEU A 14 -18.29 -6.74 4.00
CA LEU A 14 -16.93 -6.23 3.78
C LEU A 14 -16.02 -7.35 3.29
N LEU A 15 -16.07 -8.52 3.91
CA LEU A 15 -15.26 -9.67 3.48
C LEU A 15 -15.59 -10.10 2.03
N TRP A 16 -16.84 -9.96 1.59
CA TRP A 16 -17.23 -10.23 0.21
C TRP A 16 -16.65 -9.20 -0.77
N ALA A 17 -16.62 -7.92 -0.41
CA ALA A 17 -15.92 -6.90 -1.20
C ALA A 17 -14.42 -7.20 -1.29
N LEU A 18 -13.78 -7.54 -0.17
CA LEU A 18 -12.36 -7.91 -0.14
C LEU A 18 -12.08 -9.19 -0.94
N LEU A 19 -12.98 -10.17 -0.90
CA LEU A 19 -12.89 -11.38 -1.73
C LEU A 19 -12.94 -11.03 -3.22
N LEU A 20 -13.88 -10.17 -3.62
CA LEU A 20 -14.00 -9.69 -5.00
C LEU A 20 -12.72 -8.94 -5.43
N LEU A 21 -12.25 -7.99 -4.62
CA LEU A 21 -11.02 -7.21 -4.90
C LEU A 21 -9.76 -8.09 -4.90
N LYS A 22 -9.75 -9.18 -4.12
CA LYS A 22 -8.59 -10.09 -4.08
C LYS A 22 -8.52 -10.97 -5.32
N ARG A 23 -9.65 -11.49 -5.80
CA ARG A 23 -9.65 -12.49 -6.86
C ARG A 23 -10.04 -11.95 -8.24
N TYR A 24 -10.77 -10.83 -8.29
CA TYR A 24 -11.44 -10.33 -9.49
C TYR A 24 -12.15 -11.44 -10.29
N SER A 25 -12.63 -12.48 -9.60
CA SER A 25 -13.33 -13.60 -10.24
C SER A 25 -14.71 -13.17 -10.71
N VAL A 26 -15.24 -13.89 -11.69
CA VAL A 26 -16.64 -13.78 -12.08
C VAL A 26 -17.57 -13.98 -10.88
N GLU A 27 -18.69 -13.26 -10.89
CA GLU A 27 -19.56 -13.10 -9.72
C GLU A 27 -20.24 -14.39 -9.30
N ASP A 28 -20.52 -15.30 -10.25
CA ASP A 28 -21.07 -16.62 -10.03
C ASP A 28 -20.16 -17.48 -9.13
N VAL A 29 -18.85 -17.48 -9.39
CA VAL A 29 -17.84 -18.18 -8.57
C VAL A 29 -17.81 -17.61 -7.16
N ASN A 30 -17.83 -16.28 -7.03
CA ASN A 30 -17.82 -15.64 -5.71
C ASN A 30 -19.14 -15.86 -4.96
N ALA A 31 -20.28 -15.85 -5.65
CA ALA A 31 -21.59 -16.13 -5.09
C ALA A 31 -21.67 -17.56 -4.55
N ALA A 32 -21.14 -18.54 -5.29
CA ALA A 32 -21.01 -19.92 -4.83
C ALA A 32 -20.13 -20.05 -3.58
N LEU A 33 -18.96 -19.39 -3.55
CA LEU A 33 -18.06 -19.39 -2.38
C LEU A 33 -18.68 -18.75 -1.13
N THR A 34 -19.60 -17.79 -1.32
CA THR A 34 -20.24 -17.06 -0.22
C THR A 34 -21.61 -17.62 0.16
N GLY A 35 -22.11 -18.62 -0.58
CA GLY A 35 -23.39 -19.28 -0.33
C GLY A 35 -24.61 -18.39 -0.54
N VAL A 36 -24.54 -17.40 -1.45
CA VAL A 36 -25.64 -16.48 -1.75
C VAL A 36 -25.90 -16.38 -3.26
N SER A 37 -27.00 -15.74 -3.66
CA SER A 37 -27.24 -15.44 -5.07
C SER A 37 -26.27 -14.38 -5.60
N GLU A 38 -25.94 -14.45 -6.88
CA GLU A 38 -25.11 -13.48 -7.60
C GLU A 38 -25.56 -12.03 -7.36
N LYS A 39 -26.87 -11.77 -7.48
CA LYS A 39 -27.48 -10.46 -7.21
C LYS A 39 -27.21 -9.97 -5.77
N THR A 40 -27.23 -10.89 -4.80
CA THR A 40 -26.96 -10.55 -3.39
C THR A 40 -25.49 -10.25 -3.19
N PHE A 41 -24.60 -11.09 -3.74
CA PHE A 41 -23.17 -10.87 -3.69
C PHE A 41 -22.79 -9.53 -4.30
N ARG A 42 -23.18 -9.29 -5.56
CA ARG A 42 -22.94 -8.03 -6.30
C ARG A 42 -23.40 -6.80 -5.53
N LYS A 43 -24.64 -6.82 -5.03
CA LYS A 43 -25.17 -5.68 -4.26
C LYS A 43 -24.24 -5.32 -3.09
N TRP A 44 -23.87 -6.31 -2.29
CA TRP A 44 -23.13 -6.06 -1.05
C TRP A 44 -21.65 -5.79 -1.29
N SER A 45 -21.02 -6.50 -2.23
CA SER A 45 -19.62 -6.25 -2.59
C SER A 45 -19.44 -4.85 -3.14
N HIS A 46 -20.28 -4.42 -4.09
CA HIS A 46 -20.17 -3.08 -4.69
C HIS A 46 -20.46 -1.95 -3.70
N ILE A 47 -21.40 -2.12 -2.76
CA ILE A 47 -21.62 -1.13 -1.69
C ILE A 47 -20.33 -0.94 -0.89
N PHE A 48 -19.68 -2.01 -0.45
CA PHE A 48 -18.45 -1.91 0.33
C PHE A 48 -17.25 -1.46 -0.49
N ILE A 49 -17.17 -1.80 -1.78
CA ILE A 49 -16.16 -1.25 -2.69
C ILE A 49 -16.28 0.28 -2.75
N ASN A 50 -17.49 0.80 -2.94
CA ASN A 50 -17.70 2.25 -2.98
C ASN A 50 -17.38 2.91 -1.63
N LEU A 51 -17.80 2.30 -0.51
CA LEU A 51 -17.47 2.81 0.83
C LEU A 51 -15.97 2.82 1.10
N LEU A 52 -15.23 1.82 0.60
CA LEU A 52 -13.77 1.76 0.72
C LEU A 52 -13.10 2.81 -0.18
N ALA A 53 -13.61 3.00 -1.40
CA ALA A 53 -13.11 4.01 -2.34
C ALA A 53 -13.32 5.44 -1.83
N ASP A 54 -14.43 5.69 -1.15
CA ASP A 54 -14.78 6.98 -0.55
C ASP A 54 -14.24 7.14 0.89
N MET A 55 -13.54 6.14 1.42
CA MET A 55 -13.07 6.19 2.80
C MET A 55 -12.06 7.35 2.94
N PRO A 56 -12.26 8.30 3.87
CA PRO A 56 -11.30 9.37 4.14
C PRO A 56 -10.15 8.80 4.98
N VAL A 57 -9.40 7.87 4.40
CA VAL A 57 -8.36 7.11 5.11
C VAL A 57 -7.13 7.97 5.34
N LEU A 58 -6.85 8.89 4.43
CA LEU A 58 -5.53 9.52 4.35
C LEU A 58 -5.51 10.88 5.05
N CYS A 59 -5.65 10.87 6.37
CA CYS A 59 -5.29 12.02 7.17
C CYS A 59 -3.81 11.94 7.54
N TRP A 60 -2.95 12.60 6.76
CA TRP A 60 -1.49 12.56 6.98
C TRP A 60 -1.08 12.99 8.39
N GLU A 61 -1.81 13.93 8.99
CA GLU A 61 -1.52 14.42 10.34
C GLU A 61 -1.88 13.41 11.45
N ASP A 62 -2.72 12.41 11.16
CA ASP A 62 -3.03 11.34 12.12
C ASP A 62 -1.80 10.48 12.44
N ARG A 63 -0.70 10.61 11.70
CA ARG A 63 0.58 9.97 12.05
C ARG A 63 1.11 10.39 13.42
N PHE A 64 0.73 11.57 13.91
CA PHE A 64 1.11 12.07 15.23
C PHE A 64 0.19 11.58 16.36
N ARG A 65 -0.90 10.89 16.03
CA ARG A 65 -1.91 10.46 16.99
C ARG A 65 -1.27 9.52 18.02
N SER A 66 -1.31 9.96 19.29
CA SER A 66 -0.68 9.26 20.42
C SER A 66 0.84 9.10 20.34
N ALA A 67 1.53 9.90 19.52
CA ALA A 67 2.98 9.81 19.38
C ALA A 67 3.74 10.32 20.63
N PRO A 68 4.89 9.72 20.99
CA PRO A 68 5.76 10.24 22.04
C PRO A 68 6.31 11.62 21.67
N ARG A 69 6.60 12.46 22.67
CA ARG A 69 7.08 13.85 22.45
C ARG A 69 8.45 13.94 21.77
N ASP A 70 9.27 12.92 21.95
CA ASP A 70 10.66 12.80 21.49
C ASP A 70 10.81 11.88 20.27
N ALA A 71 9.71 11.35 19.73
CA ALA A 71 9.76 10.54 18.52
C ALA A 71 10.04 11.42 17.29
N SER A 72 10.94 10.97 16.42
CA SER A 72 11.18 11.52 15.09
C SER A 72 10.62 10.65 13.97
N THR A 73 10.16 9.44 14.31
CA THR A 73 9.72 8.43 13.34
C THR A 73 8.32 7.96 13.69
N PHE A 74 7.35 8.24 12.83
CA PHE A 74 5.92 8.06 13.12
C PHE A 74 5.24 7.00 12.27
N ILE A 75 5.78 6.76 11.07
CA ILE A 75 5.17 5.84 10.10
C ILE A 75 6.14 4.75 9.68
N SER A 76 5.57 3.62 9.28
CA SER A 76 6.24 2.63 8.46
C SER A 76 5.73 2.74 7.03
N LEU A 77 6.63 2.63 6.05
CA LEU A 77 6.32 2.69 4.63
C LEU A 77 6.68 1.38 3.95
N ASP A 78 5.78 0.89 3.09
CA ASP A 78 6.03 -0.29 2.28
C ASP A 78 5.51 -0.12 0.84
N GLY A 79 6.25 -0.73 -0.09
CA GLY A 79 5.96 -0.73 -1.52
C GLY A 79 5.19 -1.98 -1.94
N THR A 80 4.04 -1.79 -2.60
CA THR A 80 3.19 -2.87 -3.08
C THR A 80 2.96 -2.79 -4.59
N ASP A 81 2.88 -3.95 -5.23
CA ASP A 81 2.72 -4.06 -6.68
C ASP A 81 1.33 -4.62 -6.99
N PHE A 82 0.59 -3.90 -7.82
CA PHE A 82 -0.73 -4.27 -8.33
C PHE A 82 -0.61 -4.74 -9.78
N LYS A 83 -0.91 -6.01 -10.01
CA LYS A 83 -0.86 -6.60 -11.35
C LYS A 83 -1.96 -6.00 -12.23
N ILE A 84 -1.60 -5.65 -13.45
CA ILE A 84 -2.53 -5.17 -14.48
C ILE A 84 -2.53 -6.10 -15.68
N MET A 85 -3.45 -5.88 -16.62
CA MET A 85 -3.33 -6.45 -17.96
C MET A 85 -2.26 -5.67 -18.72
N GLU A 86 -1.40 -6.37 -19.45
CA GLU A 86 -0.30 -5.73 -20.21
C GLU A 86 -0.88 -4.76 -21.23
N PRO A 87 -0.51 -3.47 -21.19
CA PRO A 87 -0.73 -2.60 -22.33
C PRO A 87 0.09 -3.15 -23.50
N SER A 88 -0.54 -3.41 -24.65
CA SER A 88 0.19 -3.83 -25.86
C SER A 88 0.79 -2.61 -26.56
N ASP A 89 2.03 -2.65 -27.05
CA ASP A 89 3.01 -3.76 -27.02
C ASP A 89 3.78 -3.87 -25.69
N PHE A 90 4.48 -5.00 -25.46
CA PHE A 90 5.32 -5.22 -24.27
C PHE A 90 6.27 -4.04 -24.04
N ASP A 91 6.23 -3.50 -22.82
CA ASP A 91 7.08 -2.40 -22.41
C ASP A 91 7.67 -2.70 -21.02
N PRO A 92 9.01 -2.82 -20.91
CA PRO A 92 9.70 -3.08 -19.64
C PRO A 92 9.34 -2.11 -18.51
N LYS A 93 8.85 -0.90 -18.82
CA LYS A 93 8.45 0.07 -17.80
C LYS A 93 7.36 -0.45 -16.86
N TRP A 94 6.51 -1.38 -17.33
CA TRP A 94 5.47 -1.97 -16.49
C TRP A 94 5.95 -3.21 -15.73
N TRP A 95 7.15 -3.72 -15.98
CA TRP A 95 7.58 -5.01 -15.47
C TRP A 95 7.73 -5.02 -13.94
N SER A 96 7.05 -5.97 -13.28
CA SER A 96 7.24 -6.30 -11.87
C SER A 96 7.85 -7.68 -11.73
N HIS A 97 8.95 -7.75 -10.98
CA HIS A 97 9.60 -9.01 -10.59
C HIS A 97 8.77 -9.84 -9.59
N LYS A 98 7.79 -9.25 -8.89
CA LYS A 98 6.97 -9.98 -7.89
C LYS A 98 6.06 -11.03 -8.54
N PHE A 99 5.62 -10.78 -9.78
CA PHE A 99 4.73 -11.68 -10.50
C PHE A 99 5.13 -11.91 -11.96
N ASN A 100 6.35 -11.50 -12.36
CA ASN A 100 6.92 -11.65 -13.70
C ASN A 100 5.96 -11.18 -14.80
N GLY A 101 5.50 -9.94 -14.70
CA GLY A 101 4.54 -9.37 -15.64
C GLY A 101 4.26 -7.88 -15.39
N PRO A 102 3.26 -7.30 -16.07
CA PRO A 102 2.93 -5.87 -16.02
C PRO A 102 2.22 -5.47 -14.72
N GLY A 103 2.64 -4.33 -14.15
CA GLY A 103 2.26 -3.88 -12.83
C GLY A 103 2.31 -2.38 -12.61
N LEU A 104 1.49 -1.94 -11.65
CA LEU A 104 1.55 -0.63 -11.03
C LEU A 104 2.14 -0.74 -9.63
N ARG A 105 3.02 0.18 -9.27
CA ARG A 105 3.55 0.30 -7.91
C ARG A 105 2.79 1.36 -7.13
N TYR A 106 2.54 1.04 -5.87
CA TYR A 106 2.01 1.90 -4.85
C TYR A 106 2.92 1.85 -3.62
N GLU A 107 2.90 2.90 -2.82
CA GLU A 107 3.40 2.88 -1.46
C GLU A 107 2.25 3.15 -0.49
N VAL A 108 2.31 2.50 0.66
CA VAL A 108 1.33 2.68 1.73
C VAL A 108 2.07 2.98 3.03
N GLY A 109 1.71 4.09 3.67
CA GLY A 109 2.26 4.51 4.95
C GLY A 109 1.27 4.25 6.08
N ILE A 110 1.75 3.59 7.13
CA ILE A 110 0.95 3.22 8.31
C ILE A 110 1.55 3.90 9.54
N CYS A 111 0.71 4.57 10.34
CA CYS A 111 1.12 5.09 11.64
C CYS A 111 1.52 3.92 12.56
N ILE A 112 2.77 3.94 13.04
CA ILE A 112 3.32 2.86 13.88
C ILE A 112 2.53 2.70 15.18
N ARG A 113 2.01 3.81 15.72
CA ARG A 113 1.36 3.82 17.04
C ARG A 113 -0.09 3.36 17.01
N THR A 114 -0.81 3.66 15.94
CA THR A 114 -2.26 3.43 15.86
C THR A 114 -2.65 2.36 14.86
N GLY A 115 -1.79 2.06 13.90
CA GLY A 115 -2.10 1.20 12.76
C GLY A 115 -2.97 1.85 11.70
N ASP A 116 -3.22 3.16 11.79
CA ASP A 116 -3.96 3.87 10.75
C ASP A 116 -3.13 3.93 9.47
N ILE A 117 -3.77 3.69 8.33
CA ILE A 117 -3.18 4.06 7.04
C ILE A 117 -3.28 5.59 6.96
N VAL A 118 -2.16 6.28 6.82
CA VAL A 118 -2.09 7.76 6.81
C VAL A 118 -1.56 8.31 5.50
N TRP A 119 -1.02 7.43 4.65
CA TRP A 119 -0.47 7.77 3.35
C TRP A 119 -0.73 6.67 2.34
N ALA A 120 -1.07 7.07 1.11
CA ALA A 120 -1.02 6.20 -0.05
C ALA A 120 -0.66 7.03 -1.27
N HIS A 121 0.27 6.54 -2.07
CA HIS A 121 0.67 7.17 -3.33
C HIS A 121 1.05 6.08 -4.35
N GLY A 122 1.01 6.41 -5.64
CA GLY A 122 1.45 5.52 -6.71
C GLY A 122 0.44 5.41 -7.84
N GLY A 123 0.24 4.19 -8.34
CA GLY A 123 -0.42 3.97 -9.63
C GLY A 123 0.54 4.21 -10.79
N LEU A 124 1.84 4.01 -10.55
CA LEU A 124 2.92 4.29 -11.50
C LEU A 124 3.56 2.98 -11.99
N PRO A 125 4.12 2.93 -13.21
CA PRO A 125 4.68 1.69 -13.77
C PRO A 125 5.78 1.06 -12.89
N CYS A 126 5.66 -0.23 -12.55
CA CYS A 126 6.57 -0.92 -11.62
C CYS A 126 8.05 -0.93 -12.03
N GLY A 127 8.33 -1.12 -13.32
CA GLY A 127 9.69 -1.23 -13.86
C GLY A 127 10.40 0.11 -13.92
N GLU A 128 9.65 1.19 -14.16
CA GLU A 128 10.17 2.55 -14.18
C GLU A 128 10.26 3.17 -12.77
N TRP A 129 9.35 2.82 -11.87
CA TRP A 129 9.22 3.45 -10.56
C TRP A 129 9.59 2.49 -9.43
N PRO A 130 10.89 2.35 -9.08
CA PRO A 130 11.30 1.64 -7.86
C PRO A 130 10.81 2.36 -6.59
N ASP A 131 10.70 1.63 -5.49
CA ASP A 131 10.18 2.12 -4.19
C ASP A 131 10.82 3.46 -3.77
N LEU A 132 12.14 3.54 -3.79
CA LEU A 132 12.88 4.75 -3.41
C LEU A 132 12.61 5.95 -4.33
N ARG A 133 12.35 5.73 -5.63
CA ARG A 133 11.97 6.81 -6.56
C ARG A 133 10.58 7.32 -6.23
N LEU A 134 9.65 6.42 -5.92
CA LEU A 134 8.28 6.76 -5.58
C LEU A 134 8.24 7.60 -4.28
N ALA A 135 8.98 7.18 -3.25
CA ALA A 135 9.04 7.93 -2.00
C ALA A 135 9.68 9.33 -2.16
N ARG A 136 10.77 9.44 -2.93
CA ARG A 136 11.41 10.74 -3.23
C ARG A 136 10.50 11.68 -4.01
N ASN A 137 9.59 11.14 -4.82
CA ASN A 137 8.66 11.95 -5.60
C ASN A 137 7.56 12.57 -4.74
N ALA A 138 7.15 11.90 -3.65
CA ALA A 138 5.97 12.31 -2.89
C ALA A 138 6.22 12.37 -1.38
N ILE A 139 6.31 11.24 -0.69
CA ILE A 139 6.24 11.22 0.79
C ILE A 139 7.37 11.99 1.47
N ILE A 140 8.58 12.01 0.90
CA ILE A 140 9.70 12.75 1.48
C ILE A 140 9.42 14.25 1.56
N ALA A 141 8.70 14.81 0.57
CA ALA A 141 8.31 16.21 0.59
C ALA A 141 7.26 16.54 1.67
N ALA A 142 6.56 15.52 2.19
CA ALA A 142 5.54 15.66 3.23
C ALA A 142 6.12 15.55 4.66
N LEU A 143 7.39 15.19 4.80
CA LEU A 143 8.08 15.06 6.09
C LEU A 143 8.40 16.41 6.71
N ARG A 144 8.30 16.50 8.04
CA ARG A 144 8.85 17.64 8.79
C ARG A 144 10.38 17.56 8.84
N PRO A 145 11.09 18.69 9.04
CA PRO A 145 12.54 18.67 9.21
C PRO A 145 12.96 17.71 10.35
N GLY A 146 13.88 16.78 10.03
CA GLY A 146 14.36 15.77 10.97
C GLY A 146 13.41 14.59 11.21
N GLU A 147 12.23 14.57 10.58
CA GLU A 147 11.34 13.42 10.59
C GLU A 147 11.90 12.30 9.71
N LYS A 148 11.74 11.07 10.17
CA LYS A 148 12.15 9.86 9.45
C LYS A 148 11.01 8.86 9.32
N ILE A 149 11.21 7.89 8.44
CA ILE A 149 10.29 6.80 8.13
C ILE A 149 10.99 5.47 8.40
N ILE A 150 10.32 4.52 9.05
CA ILE A 150 10.83 3.14 9.11
C ILE A 150 10.42 2.42 7.83
N ALA A 151 11.40 1.84 7.14
CA ALA A 151 11.14 1.09 5.91
C ALA A 151 12.11 -0.07 5.75
N ASP A 152 11.89 -0.87 4.70
CA ASP A 152 12.77 -1.97 4.35
C ASP A 152 14.09 -1.48 3.70
N ARG A 153 14.93 -2.42 3.28
CA ARG A 153 16.26 -2.13 2.70
C ARG A 153 16.19 -1.42 1.35
N GLY A 154 15.07 -1.50 0.62
CA GLY A 154 14.91 -0.83 -0.67
C GLY A 154 15.00 0.69 -0.56
N TYR A 155 14.66 1.23 0.61
CA TYR A 155 14.69 2.66 0.92
C TYR A 155 16.06 3.11 1.45
N ASN A 156 17.10 2.93 0.63
CA ASN A 156 18.48 3.23 1.01
C ASN A 156 18.80 4.74 0.94
N ASP A 157 18.19 5.53 1.84
CA ASP A 157 18.48 6.96 2.03
C ASP A 157 18.36 7.33 3.52
N GLN A 158 19.49 7.29 4.23
CA GLN A 158 19.53 7.41 5.70
C GLN A 158 19.09 8.78 6.25
N ASN A 159 19.00 9.79 5.37
CA ASN A 159 18.50 11.11 5.74
C ASN A 159 17.01 11.08 6.07
N PHE A 160 16.26 10.19 5.40
CA PHE A 160 14.80 10.11 5.50
C PHE A 160 14.31 8.77 6.04
N PHE A 161 15.11 7.71 5.94
CA PHE A 161 14.71 6.36 6.33
C PHE A 161 15.59 5.78 7.43
N ASP A 162 14.93 5.17 8.42
CA ASP A 162 15.56 4.26 9.37
C ASP A 162 15.29 2.83 8.90
N VAL A 163 16.37 2.07 8.68
CA VAL A 163 16.32 0.67 8.24
C VAL A 163 16.90 -0.21 9.35
N PRO A 164 16.07 -0.73 10.29
CA PRO A 164 16.54 -1.35 11.52
C PRO A 164 17.53 -2.52 11.31
N ASN A 165 17.42 -3.23 10.17
CA ASN A 165 18.26 -4.37 9.81
C ASN A 165 19.26 -4.07 8.68
N GLY A 166 19.32 -2.85 8.14
CA GLY A 166 20.15 -2.53 6.97
C GLY A 166 21.59 -2.14 7.30
N ASN A 167 21.81 -1.50 8.46
CA ASN A 167 23.11 -0.92 8.83
C ASN A 167 24.19 -1.95 9.17
N ALA A 168 23.83 -3.13 9.69
CA ALA A 168 24.79 -4.18 10.03
C ALA A 168 25.46 -4.81 8.79
N ASP A 169 24.79 -4.79 7.63
CA ASP A 169 25.33 -5.33 6.37
C ASP A 169 26.07 -4.29 5.54
N LEU A 170 25.73 -2.99 5.68
CA LEU A 170 26.49 -1.89 5.07
C LEU A 170 27.92 -1.83 5.64
N GLN A 171 28.08 -2.00 6.96
CA GLN A 171 29.41 -2.07 7.57
C GLN A 171 30.23 -3.27 7.06
N LYS A 172 29.60 -4.42 6.78
CA LYS A 172 30.28 -5.58 6.19
C LYS A 172 30.78 -5.32 4.77
N LYS A 173 30.06 -4.55 3.95
CA LYS A 173 30.51 -4.23 2.58
C LYS A 173 31.70 -3.28 2.54
N THR A 174 31.77 -2.30 3.45
CA THR A 174 32.95 -1.43 3.59
C THR A 174 34.21 -2.23 3.96
N ASN A 175 34.08 -3.26 4.79
CA ASN A 175 35.22 -4.05 5.26
C ASN A 175 35.73 -5.11 4.27
N ILE A 176 35.04 -5.35 3.15
CA ILE A 176 35.44 -6.31 2.11
C ILE A 176 36.11 -5.60 0.91
N GLY A 177 36.03 -4.27 0.83
CA GLY A 177 36.66 -3.45 -0.21
C GLY A 177 38.08 -2.97 0.10
N GLU A 178 38.63 -3.31 1.27
CA GLU A 178 39.98 -2.94 1.72
C GLU A 178 40.84 -4.19 2.03
N THR A 179 40.98 -5.08 1.04
CA THR A 179 42.05 -6.09 0.95
C THR A 179 42.27 -6.45 -0.51
#